data_AF-A0A4Q4UMJ0-F1
#
_entry.id   AF-A0A4Q4UMJ0-F1
#
_cell.length_a   1.000
_cell.length_b   1.000
_cell.length_c   1.000
_cell.angle_alpha   90.00
_cell.angle_beta   90.00
_cell.angle_gamma   90.00
#
_symmetry.space_group_name_H-M   'P 1'
#
loop_
_entity.id
_entity.type
_entity.pdbx_description
1 polymer ?
#
loop_
_entity_poly.entity_id
_entity_poly.type
_entity_poly.pdbx_seq_one_letter_code
_entity_poly.pdbx_strand_id
1 'polypeptide(L)'
;MSVKCHTVHPAEGHKHTHTVIFLHGRDSVAENFADEFFESEASGPETGDRTLLGLFPTIRWVFPTAPLMHSERFGTAMSQWFDIWFVEDFEEKRELQKPGLLQSIRIVLDAIQSEESLVPRNRIFLGGISQGFATALSAFCAGGGGLAGLIGLCGWMPYVSLIEQLITPGSFNPVTQRIRGMLPGENVDDFSTTPIETTSL
;
A
#
# COMPACT_ATOMS: atom_id res chain seq x y z
N MET A 1 5.56 -15.37 -5.37
CA MET A 1 6.95 -14.88 -5.47
C MET A 1 7.16 -13.88 -4.33
N SER A 2 8.34 -13.82 -3.71
CA SER A 2 8.58 -12.88 -2.60
C SER A 2 8.52 -11.43 -3.12
N VAL A 3 7.73 -10.57 -2.45
CA VAL A 3 7.66 -9.14 -2.76
C VAL A 3 9.01 -8.49 -2.48
N LYS A 4 9.55 -7.73 -3.43
CA LYS A 4 10.78 -6.98 -3.22
C LYS A 4 10.49 -5.78 -2.30
N CYS A 5 10.97 -5.85 -1.06
CA CYS A 5 10.89 -4.77 -0.09
C CYS A 5 12.28 -4.29 0.30
N HIS A 6 12.44 -2.98 0.48
CA HIS A 6 13.48 -2.44 1.36
C HIS A 6 12.98 -2.54 2.80
N THR A 7 13.86 -2.83 3.75
CA THR A 7 13.47 -3.10 5.14
C THR A 7 14.49 -2.54 6.10
N VAL A 8 14.02 -1.77 7.07
CA VAL A 8 14.80 -1.31 8.21
C VAL A 8 14.33 -2.06 9.45
N HIS A 9 15.25 -2.79 10.07
CA HIS A 9 14.99 -3.57 11.28
C HIS A 9 14.88 -2.64 12.49
N PRO A 10 14.24 -3.10 13.59
CA PRO A 10 14.34 -2.44 14.89
C PRO A 10 15.80 -2.18 15.27
N ALA A 11 16.04 -1.13 16.03
CA ALA A 11 17.37 -0.75 16.50
C ALA A 11 18.02 -1.90 17.29
N GLU A 12 19.35 -1.96 17.26
CA GLU A 12 20.10 -3.01 17.97
C GLU A 12 19.75 -3.03 19.46
N GLY A 13 19.50 -4.23 20.01
CA GLY A 13 19.07 -4.41 21.40
C GLY A 13 17.57 -4.20 21.65
N HIS A 14 16.80 -3.71 20.67
CA HIS A 14 15.35 -3.55 20.79
C HIS A 14 14.57 -4.72 20.18
N LYS A 15 13.54 -5.19 20.90
CA LYS A 15 12.63 -6.23 20.40
C LYS A 15 11.66 -5.63 19.38
N HIS A 16 11.41 -6.34 18.27
CA HIS A 16 10.34 -6.00 17.31
C HIS A 16 8.97 -6.01 17.99
N THR A 17 8.28 -4.87 17.99
CA THR A 17 6.93 -4.76 18.60
C THR A 17 5.84 -4.49 17.58
N HIS A 18 6.13 -3.68 16.55
CA HIS A 18 5.20 -3.25 15.51
C HIS A 18 5.90 -3.21 14.16
N THR A 19 5.12 -3.33 13.10
CA THR A 19 5.59 -3.10 11.72
C THR A 19 4.84 -1.90 11.13
N VAL A 20 5.56 -1.06 10.39
CA VAL A 20 4.97 -0.07 9.49
C VAL A 20 5.32 -0.46 8.07
N ILE A 21 4.30 -0.74 7.25
CA ILE A 21 4.45 -0.94 5.80
C ILE A 21 4.14 0.41 5.14
N PHE A 22 5.12 1.01 4.45
CA PHE A 22 4.99 2.35 3.90
C PHE A 22 5.30 2.39 2.39
N LEU A 23 4.32 2.83 1.59
CA LEU A 23 4.41 2.86 0.14
C LEU A 23 4.89 4.22 -0.37
N HIS A 24 5.91 4.21 -1.22
CA HIS A 24 6.46 5.40 -1.87
C HIS A 24 5.52 5.96 -2.96
N GLY A 25 5.77 7.21 -3.36
CA GLY A 25 5.05 7.88 -4.44
C GLY A 25 5.42 7.37 -5.84
N ARG A 26 4.68 7.81 -6.85
CA ARG A 26 4.96 7.53 -8.26
C ARG A 26 6.35 8.07 -8.64
N ASP A 27 7.04 7.33 -9.51
CA ASP A 27 8.39 7.64 -10.02
C ASP A 27 9.50 7.62 -8.95
N SER A 28 9.24 7.03 -7.78
CA SER A 28 10.24 6.77 -6.74
C SER A 28 10.52 5.27 -6.62
N VAL A 29 11.44 4.88 -5.73
CA VAL A 29 11.75 3.49 -5.39
C VAL A 29 11.88 3.34 -3.87
N ALA A 30 11.69 2.11 -3.38
CA ALA A 30 11.61 1.82 -1.95
C ALA A 30 12.84 2.28 -1.14
N GLU A 31 14.05 2.12 -1.67
CA GLU A 31 15.30 2.47 -0.98
C GLU A 31 15.45 3.99 -0.85
N ASN A 32 15.43 4.72 -1.98
CA ASN A 32 15.52 6.18 -1.96
C ASN A 32 14.42 6.82 -1.10
N PHE A 33 13.19 6.33 -1.20
CA PHE A 33 12.10 6.85 -0.39
C PHE A 33 12.29 6.57 1.10
N ALA A 34 12.86 5.42 1.48
CA ALA A 34 13.17 5.15 2.88
C ALA A 34 14.20 6.14 3.41
N ASP A 35 15.26 6.40 2.66
CA ASP A 35 16.29 7.38 3.03
C ASP A 35 15.67 8.78 3.23
N GLU A 36 14.93 9.28 2.22
CA GLU A 36 14.22 10.57 2.29
C GLU A 36 13.21 10.64 3.45
N PHE A 37 12.50 9.54 3.72
CA PHE A 37 11.52 9.47 4.80
C PHE A 37 12.20 9.57 6.18
N PHE A 38 13.38 8.96 6.35
CA PHE A 38 14.11 9.00 7.61
C PHE A 38 14.90 10.29 7.86
N GLU A 39 15.08 11.14 6.85
CA GLU A 39 15.58 12.52 7.03
C GLU A 39 14.57 13.42 7.77
N SER A 40 13.32 13.01 7.90
CA SER A 40 12.28 13.77 8.61
C SER A 40 12.45 13.72 10.13
N GLU A 41 12.26 14.87 10.79
CA GLU A 41 12.26 14.98 12.24
C GLU A 41 10.87 15.35 12.80
N ALA A 42 10.55 14.83 13.99
CA ALA A 42 9.34 15.22 14.71
C ALA A 42 9.42 16.68 15.21
N SER A 43 8.29 17.38 15.19
CA SER A 43 8.18 18.79 15.63
C SER A 43 8.31 19.01 17.15
N GLY A 44 8.70 17.99 17.91
CA GLY A 44 8.81 18.02 19.38
C GLY A 44 9.95 18.90 19.90
N PRO A 45 10.07 19.06 21.24
CA PRO A 45 11.10 19.89 21.86
C PRO A 45 12.51 19.44 21.44
N GLU A 46 13.42 20.39 21.24
CA GLU A 46 14.78 20.19 20.69
C GLU A 46 15.72 19.34 21.58
N THR A 47 15.22 18.81 22.69
CA THR A 47 16.00 17.99 23.61
C THR A 47 15.80 16.51 23.29
N GLY A 48 16.74 15.91 22.56
CA GLY A 48 16.78 14.47 22.28
C GLY A 48 16.77 14.14 20.79
N ASP A 49 16.78 12.84 20.49
CA ASP A 49 16.67 12.34 19.12
C ASP A 49 15.24 12.54 18.60
N ARG A 50 15.10 13.24 17.47
CA ARG A 50 13.81 13.53 16.82
C ARG A 50 13.61 12.74 15.53
N THR A 51 14.58 11.92 15.15
CA THR A 51 14.48 11.03 13.99
C THR A 51 13.45 9.96 14.27
N LEU A 52 12.78 9.46 13.23
CA LEU A 52 11.79 8.39 13.38
C LEU A 52 12.43 7.11 13.95
N LEU A 53 13.68 6.80 13.59
CA LEU A 53 14.39 5.63 14.10
C LEU A 53 14.69 5.76 15.60
N GLY A 54 15.09 6.94 16.07
CA GLY A 54 15.32 7.21 17.49
C GLY A 54 14.04 7.22 18.33
N LEU A 55 12.96 7.78 17.79
CA LEU A 55 11.66 7.84 18.46
C LEU A 55 10.96 6.48 18.51
N PHE A 56 11.20 5.62 17.51
CA PHE A 56 10.53 4.33 17.36
C PHE A 56 11.51 3.16 17.20
N PRO A 57 12.41 2.91 18.17
CA PRO A 57 13.50 1.95 18.01
C PRO A 57 13.04 0.48 17.98
N THR A 58 11.78 0.21 18.34
CA THR A 58 11.20 -1.14 18.33
C THR A 58 10.39 -1.46 17.07
N ILE A 59 10.24 -0.48 16.17
CA ILE A 59 9.44 -0.61 14.95
C ILE A 59 10.32 -1.16 13.82
N ARG A 60 9.75 -2.11 13.08
CA ARG A 60 10.26 -2.55 11.80
C ARG A 60 9.59 -1.75 10.69
N TRP A 61 10.37 -1.21 9.77
CA TRP A 61 9.86 -0.44 8.64
C TRP A 61 10.04 -1.23 7.36
N VAL A 62 8.97 -1.40 6.60
CA VAL A 62 8.94 -2.18 5.36
C VAL A 62 8.46 -1.27 4.25
N PHE A 63 9.25 -1.18 3.19
CA PHE A 63 8.98 -0.35 2.03
C PHE A 63 8.87 -1.26 0.81
N PRO A 64 7.66 -1.68 0.41
CA PRO A 64 7.47 -2.46 -0.79
C PRO A 64 7.84 -1.62 -2.03
N THR A 65 8.44 -2.26 -3.03
CA THR A 65 8.84 -1.59 -4.28
C THR A 65 7.70 -1.65 -5.29
N ALA A 66 7.29 -0.51 -5.84
CA ALA A 66 6.34 -0.49 -6.95
C ALA A 66 6.92 -1.20 -8.19
N PRO A 67 6.08 -1.88 -8.99
CA PRO A 67 6.53 -2.43 -10.26
C PRO A 67 6.96 -1.33 -11.25
N LEU A 68 7.85 -1.70 -12.18
CA LEU A 68 8.12 -0.88 -13.35
C LEU A 68 7.01 -1.12 -14.39
N MET A 69 6.21 -0.11 -14.70
CA MET A 69 5.08 -0.20 -15.62
C MET A 69 5.16 0.88 -16.70
N HIS A 70 4.63 0.59 -17.89
CA HIS A 70 4.51 1.60 -18.95
C HIS A 70 3.50 2.68 -18.54
N SER A 71 3.86 3.93 -18.76
CA SER A 71 3.00 5.09 -18.57
C SER A 71 2.42 5.52 -19.90
N GLU A 72 1.13 5.29 -20.15
CA GLU A 72 0.47 5.61 -21.43
C GLU A 72 0.61 7.08 -21.83
N ARG A 73 0.60 8.00 -20.86
CA ARG A 73 0.79 9.43 -21.14
C ARG A 73 2.19 9.80 -21.62
N PHE A 74 3.21 9.16 -21.06
CA PHE A 74 4.61 9.56 -21.24
C PHE A 74 5.36 8.63 -22.20
N GLY A 75 4.75 7.52 -22.61
CA GLY A 75 5.34 6.56 -23.54
C GLY A 75 6.62 5.90 -23.01
N THR A 76 6.80 5.83 -21.69
CA THR A 76 8.01 5.30 -21.04
C THR A 76 7.68 4.43 -19.83
N ALA A 77 8.62 3.55 -19.47
CA ALA A 77 8.54 2.76 -18.27
C ALA A 77 8.84 3.63 -17.03
N MET A 78 8.04 3.46 -15.97
CA MET A 78 8.12 4.23 -14.74
C MET A 78 7.82 3.34 -13.54
N SER A 79 8.45 3.63 -12.40
CA SER A 79 8.12 2.98 -11.14
C SER A 79 6.78 3.53 -10.63
N GLN A 80 5.70 2.75 -10.76
CA GLN A 80 4.36 3.20 -10.41
C GLN A 80 3.48 2.04 -9.98
N TRP A 81 2.58 2.30 -9.01
CA TRP A 81 1.68 1.27 -8.50
C TRP A 81 0.54 0.97 -9.49
N PHE A 82 0.16 1.96 -10.28
CA PHE A 82 -0.81 1.82 -11.35
C PHE A 82 -0.67 3.01 -12.30
N ASP A 83 -1.11 2.83 -13.54
CA ASP A 83 -0.98 3.89 -14.52
C ASP A 83 -2.02 4.99 -14.29
N ILE A 84 -1.61 6.24 -14.40
CA ILE A 84 -2.48 7.42 -14.28
C ILE A 84 -2.24 8.32 -15.48
N TRP A 85 -3.32 8.77 -16.09
CA TRP A 85 -3.21 9.66 -17.24
C TRP A 85 -2.96 11.09 -16.81
N PHE A 86 -3.60 11.62 -15.77
CA PHE A 86 -3.39 13.00 -15.35
C PHE A 86 -3.40 13.10 -13.82
N VAL A 87 -2.47 13.87 -13.24
CA VAL A 87 -2.32 13.97 -11.78
C VAL A 87 -3.23 15.03 -11.18
N GLU A 88 -3.71 15.96 -11.99
CA GLU A 88 -4.67 17.00 -11.62
C GLU A 88 -6.12 16.54 -11.80
N ASP A 89 -6.36 15.51 -12.61
CA ASP A 89 -7.67 14.84 -12.77
C ASP A 89 -7.49 13.32 -12.85
N PHE A 90 -7.69 12.64 -11.70
CA PHE A 90 -7.57 11.19 -11.60
C PHE A 90 -8.73 10.44 -12.26
N GLU A 91 -9.79 11.10 -12.73
CA GLU A 91 -10.89 10.45 -13.44
C GLU A 91 -10.65 10.40 -14.95
N GLU A 92 -9.74 11.23 -15.48
CA GLU A 92 -9.35 11.19 -16.89
C GLU A 92 -8.66 9.86 -17.21
N LYS A 93 -9.24 9.10 -18.16
CA LYS A 93 -8.81 7.75 -18.55
C LYS A 93 -8.60 6.78 -17.37
N ARG A 94 -9.50 6.84 -16.39
CA ARG A 94 -9.47 6.00 -15.18
C ARG A 94 -9.37 4.49 -15.44
N GLU A 95 -9.79 4.01 -16.60
CA GLU A 95 -9.66 2.60 -17.00
C GLU A 95 -8.22 2.10 -16.99
N LEU A 96 -7.23 2.98 -17.21
CA LEU A 96 -5.80 2.65 -17.16
C LEU A 96 -5.33 2.22 -15.76
N GLN A 97 -6.01 2.69 -14.71
CA GLN A 97 -5.61 2.44 -13.32
C GLN A 97 -5.87 1.00 -12.89
N LYS A 98 -6.95 0.38 -13.40
CA LYS A 98 -7.48 -0.88 -12.85
C LYS A 98 -6.48 -2.04 -12.86
N PRO A 99 -5.80 -2.36 -13.98
CA PRO A 99 -4.92 -3.53 -14.03
C PRO A 99 -3.74 -3.41 -13.06
N GLY A 100 -3.07 -2.25 -13.06
CA GLY A 100 -1.96 -1.97 -12.15
C GLY A 100 -2.40 -1.93 -10.69
N LEU A 101 -3.56 -1.33 -10.39
CA LEU A 101 -4.03 -1.20 -9.02
C LEU A 101 -4.33 -2.57 -8.40
N LEU A 102 -4.95 -3.47 -9.17
CA LEU A 102 -5.18 -4.87 -8.77
C LEU A 102 -3.89 -5.60 -8.43
N GLN A 103 -2.89 -5.48 -9.30
CA GLN A 103 -1.57 -6.07 -9.07
C GLN A 103 -0.92 -5.51 -7.81
N SER A 104 -0.98 -4.19 -7.62
CA SER A 104 -0.38 -3.52 -6.47
C SER A 104 -1.10 -3.83 -5.15
N ILE A 105 -2.42 -4.00 -5.16
CA ILE A 105 -3.16 -4.49 -3.99
C ILE A 105 -2.63 -5.86 -3.57
N ARG A 106 -2.43 -6.79 -4.52
CA ARG A 106 -1.88 -8.13 -4.24
C ARG A 106 -0.48 -8.04 -3.62
N ILE A 107 0.40 -7.19 -4.17
CA ILE A 107 1.73 -6.91 -3.62
C ILE A 107 1.66 -6.45 -2.16
N VAL A 108 0.76 -5.52 -1.85
CA VAL A 108 0.61 -5.00 -0.48
C VAL A 108 0.05 -6.04 0.46
N LEU A 109 -0.94 -6.83 0.03
CA LEU A 109 -1.51 -7.91 0.84
C LEU A 109 -0.47 -9.00 1.14
N ASP A 110 0.38 -9.36 0.18
CA ASP A 110 1.48 -10.29 0.37
C ASP A 110 2.53 -9.75 1.37
N ALA A 111 2.82 -8.45 1.32
CA ALA A 111 3.70 -7.78 2.28
C ALA A 111 3.10 -7.80 3.70
N ILE A 112 1.79 -7.53 3.82
CA ILE A 112 1.07 -7.64 5.10
C ILE A 112 1.15 -9.08 5.63
N GLN A 113 0.84 -10.07 4.81
CA GLN A 113 0.86 -11.48 5.22
C GLN A 113 2.26 -11.93 5.67
N SER A 114 3.30 -11.44 5.01
CA SER A 114 4.69 -11.72 5.40
C SER A 114 4.99 -11.18 6.80
N GLU A 115 4.54 -9.95 7.10
CA GLU A 115 4.78 -9.29 8.38
C GLU A 115 3.88 -9.82 9.52
N GLU A 116 2.70 -10.38 9.19
CA GLU A 116 1.85 -11.09 10.15
C GLU A 116 2.52 -12.33 10.75
N SER A 117 3.49 -12.92 10.05
CA SER A 117 4.30 -14.01 10.59
C SER A 117 5.27 -13.56 11.69
N LEU A 118 5.52 -12.25 11.80
CA LEU A 118 6.49 -11.66 12.73
C LEU A 118 5.80 -10.96 13.90
N VAL A 119 4.71 -10.23 13.64
CA VAL A 119 3.91 -9.54 14.66
C VAL A 119 2.41 -9.69 14.40
N PRO A 120 1.55 -9.66 15.45
CA PRO A 120 0.11 -9.71 15.25
C PRO A 120 -0.39 -8.60 14.32
N ARG A 121 -1.41 -8.91 13.51
CA ARG A 121 -2.01 -7.97 12.52
C ARG A 121 -2.36 -6.61 13.11
N ASN A 122 -2.88 -6.58 14.33
CA ASN A 122 -3.25 -5.34 15.04
C ASN A 122 -2.05 -4.53 15.55
N ARG A 123 -0.83 -4.91 15.18
CA ARG A 123 0.42 -4.17 15.39
C ARG A 123 1.10 -3.79 14.07
N ILE A 124 0.41 -3.97 12.95
CA ILE A 124 0.87 -3.59 11.62
C ILE A 124 0.11 -2.34 11.20
N PHE A 125 0.85 -1.25 10.96
CA PHE A 125 0.33 -0.06 10.30
C PHE A 125 0.59 -0.16 8.81
N LEU A 126 -0.36 0.33 8.01
CA LEU A 126 -0.20 0.46 6.57
C LEU A 126 -0.25 1.94 6.21
N GLY A 127 0.69 2.42 5.42
CA GLY A 127 0.73 3.81 5.01
C GLY A 127 1.34 4.04 3.65
N GLY A 128 1.30 5.30 3.22
CA GLY A 128 1.94 5.70 1.98
C GLY A 128 1.87 7.20 1.75
N ILE A 129 2.53 7.62 0.67
CA ILE A 129 2.51 8.99 0.17
C ILE A 129 2.02 9.04 -1.27
N SER A 130 1.21 10.05 -1.62
CA SER A 130 0.71 10.27 -2.98
C SER A 130 0.08 8.99 -3.57
N GLN A 131 0.57 8.48 -4.72
CA GLN A 131 0.09 7.23 -5.33
C GLN A 131 0.28 6.00 -4.43
N GLY A 132 1.31 6.00 -3.58
CA GLY A 132 1.52 4.98 -2.57
C GLY A 132 0.40 4.95 -1.54
N PHE A 133 -0.09 6.12 -1.09
CA PHE A 133 -1.25 6.15 -0.19
C PHE A 133 -2.53 5.68 -0.88
N ALA A 134 -2.76 6.11 -2.13
CA ALA A 134 -3.91 5.67 -2.91
C ALA A 134 -3.96 4.14 -3.00
N THR A 135 -2.82 3.51 -3.25
CA THR A 135 -2.64 2.06 -3.28
C THR A 135 -2.85 1.41 -1.91
N ALA A 136 -2.23 1.98 -0.86
CA ALA A 136 -2.37 1.51 0.52
C ALA A 136 -3.84 1.53 0.99
N LEU A 137 -4.58 2.59 0.67
CA LEU A 137 -6.00 2.71 0.98
C LEU A 137 -6.83 1.67 0.22
N SER A 138 -6.58 1.46 -1.07
CA SER A 138 -7.28 0.41 -1.83
C SER A 138 -7.00 -0.99 -1.29
N ALA A 139 -5.75 -1.29 -0.91
CA ALA A 139 -5.39 -2.55 -0.27
C ALA A 139 -6.05 -2.71 1.10
N PHE A 140 -6.13 -1.62 1.88
CA PHE A 140 -6.82 -1.62 3.17
C PHE A 140 -8.30 -1.95 3.00
N CYS A 141 -8.97 -1.39 2.01
CA CYS A 141 -10.37 -1.69 1.74
C CYS A 141 -10.59 -3.11 1.20
N ALA A 142 -9.65 -3.66 0.43
CA ALA A 142 -9.75 -5.02 -0.11
C ALA A 142 -9.53 -6.11 0.96
N GLY A 143 -8.60 -5.89 1.87
CA GLY A 143 -8.19 -6.91 2.84
C GLY A 143 -7.58 -6.41 4.14
N GLY A 144 -7.50 -5.10 4.39
CA GLY A 144 -6.81 -4.50 5.56
C GLY A 144 -7.53 -4.57 6.90
N GLY A 145 -8.69 -5.23 6.99
CA GLY A 145 -9.40 -5.37 8.27
C GLY A 145 -8.51 -5.96 9.36
N GLY A 146 -8.48 -5.35 10.56
CA GLY A 146 -7.68 -5.82 11.69
C GLY A 146 -6.25 -5.26 11.79
N LEU A 147 -5.83 -4.41 10.85
CA LEU A 147 -4.58 -3.63 10.97
C LEU A 147 -4.66 -2.58 12.09
N ALA A 148 -3.50 -2.16 12.61
CA ALA A 148 -3.39 -1.19 13.69
C ALA A 148 -3.90 0.21 13.30
N GLY A 149 -3.73 0.58 12.03
CA GLY A 149 -4.16 1.87 11.51
C GLY A 149 -3.65 2.14 10.10
N LEU A 150 -4.13 3.24 9.53
CA LEU A 150 -3.74 3.74 8.21
C LEU A 150 -3.03 5.10 8.35
N ILE A 151 -1.93 5.29 7.61
CA ILE A 151 -1.16 6.55 7.60
C ILE A 151 -1.13 7.11 6.17
N GLY A 152 -1.69 8.30 5.96
CA GLY A 152 -1.77 8.89 4.62
C GLY A 152 -1.13 10.27 4.52
N LEU A 153 -0.24 10.41 3.54
CA LEU A 153 0.43 11.67 3.22
C LEU A 153 0.09 12.09 1.79
N CYS A 154 -0.49 13.27 1.60
CA CYS A 154 -0.70 13.91 0.29
C CYS A 154 -1.31 12.99 -0.80
N GLY A 155 -2.23 12.09 -0.44
CA GLY A 155 -2.82 11.11 -1.36
C GLY A 155 -4.29 11.35 -1.67
N TRP A 156 -4.89 10.41 -2.40
CA TRP A 156 -6.29 10.44 -2.81
C TRP A 156 -6.91 9.04 -2.72
N MET A 157 -8.24 8.96 -2.89
CA MET A 157 -8.96 7.69 -2.97
C MET A 157 -9.25 7.33 -4.43
N PRO A 158 -8.68 6.23 -4.97
CA PRO A 158 -9.07 5.74 -6.29
C PRO A 158 -10.55 5.37 -6.34
N TYR A 159 -11.20 5.65 -7.46
CA TYR A 159 -12.61 5.30 -7.72
C TYR A 159 -13.61 5.89 -6.72
N VAL A 160 -13.31 7.05 -6.12
CA VAL A 160 -14.18 7.71 -5.13
C VAL A 160 -15.61 7.92 -5.66
N SER A 161 -15.77 8.35 -6.91
CA SER A 161 -17.09 8.59 -7.50
C SER A 161 -17.94 7.32 -7.61
N LEU A 162 -17.30 6.16 -7.84
CA LEU A 162 -18.00 4.86 -7.83
C LEU A 162 -18.42 4.49 -6.41
N ILE A 163 -17.55 4.73 -5.43
CA ILE A 163 -17.85 4.47 -4.01
C ILE A 163 -19.01 5.35 -3.53
N GLU A 164 -19.01 6.64 -3.87
CA GLU A 164 -20.09 7.57 -3.55
C GLU A 164 -21.44 7.12 -4.13
N GLN A 165 -21.47 6.61 -5.36
CA GLN A 165 -22.70 6.05 -5.96
C GLN A 165 -23.22 4.81 -5.21
N LEU A 166 -22.32 4.04 -4.59
CA LEU A 166 -22.68 2.83 -3.84
C LEU A 166 -23.07 3.13 -2.39
N ILE A 167 -22.64 4.28 -1.86
CA ILE A 167 -23.07 4.82 -0.56
C ILE A 167 -24.40 5.55 -0.79
N THR A 168 -25.50 4.79 -0.87
CA THR A 168 -26.84 5.37 -0.91
C THR A 168 -27.12 6.12 0.41
N PRO A 169 -27.70 7.33 0.40
CA PRO A 169 -28.15 8.00 1.62
C PRO A 169 -29.17 7.11 2.35
N GLY A 170 -28.83 6.62 3.56
CA GLY A 170 -29.72 5.82 4.40
C GLY A 170 -29.27 4.38 4.72
N SER A 171 -28.11 3.95 4.22
CA SER A 171 -27.55 2.61 4.52
C SER A 171 -26.15 2.71 5.10
N PHE A 172 -26.03 3.10 6.37
CA PHE A 172 -24.79 2.86 7.15
C PHE A 172 -24.79 1.41 7.65
N ASN A 173 -24.53 0.48 6.74
CA ASN A 173 -23.88 -0.78 7.11
C ASN A 173 -22.38 -0.57 6.85
N PRO A 174 -21.46 -1.02 7.72
CA PRO A 174 -20.06 -0.67 7.62
C PRO A 174 -19.53 -1.02 6.22
N VAL A 175 -19.03 0.01 5.54
CA VAL A 175 -18.57 0.06 4.14
C VAL A 175 -17.55 -1.04 3.79
N THR A 176 -16.99 -1.71 4.79
CA THR A 176 -16.00 -2.78 4.68
C THR A 176 -16.50 -4.05 3.96
N GLN A 177 -17.80 -4.36 3.96
CA GLN A 177 -18.30 -5.57 3.27
C GLN A 177 -18.57 -5.38 1.76
N ARG A 178 -18.78 -4.15 1.27
CA ARG A 178 -19.16 -3.93 -0.14
C ARG A 178 -17.98 -3.67 -1.08
N ILE A 179 -16.83 -3.25 -0.56
CA ILE A 179 -15.64 -2.99 -1.40
C ILE A 179 -15.05 -4.29 -1.97
N ARG A 180 -15.26 -5.44 -1.33
CA ARG A 180 -14.81 -6.76 -1.81
C ARG A 180 -15.33 -7.16 -3.20
N GLY A 181 -16.45 -6.60 -3.66
CA GLY A 181 -17.05 -6.92 -4.97
C GLY A 181 -16.81 -5.88 -6.08
N MET A 182 -16.01 -4.84 -5.83
CA MET A 182 -15.92 -3.65 -6.71
C MET A 182 -14.90 -3.76 -7.84
N LEU A 183 -14.22 -4.90 -7.98
CA LEU A 183 -13.32 -5.16 -9.09
C LEU A 183 -14.09 -6.03 -10.12
N PRO A 184 -14.52 -5.48 -11.26
CA PRO A 184 -15.29 -6.27 -12.22
C PRO A 184 -14.44 -7.44 -12.72
N GLY A 185 -14.84 -8.68 -12.41
CA GLY A 185 -14.32 -9.89 -13.06
C GLY A 185 -13.86 -11.07 -12.21
N GLU A 186 -13.83 -11.02 -10.87
CA GLU A 186 -13.36 -12.18 -10.07
C GLU A 186 -14.26 -12.45 -8.85
N ASN A 187 -14.83 -13.67 -8.78
CA ASN A 187 -15.26 -14.26 -7.51
C ASN A 187 -14.00 -14.48 -6.67
N VAL A 188 -13.86 -13.77 -5.56
CA VAL A 188 -12.67 -13.83 -4.69
C VAL A 188 -12.65 -15.12 -3.82
N ASP A 189 -13.62 -16.00 -3.98
CA ASP A 189 -13.67 -17.30 -3.29
C ASP A 189 -12.76 -18.38 -3.93
N ASP A 190 -12.04 -18.10 -5.03
CA ASP A 190 -11.24 -19.09 -5.77
C ASP A 190 -9.71 -19.06 -5.49
N PHE A 191 -9.25 -18.38 -4.44
CA PHE A 191 -7.83 -18.47 -4.02
C PHE A 191 -7.52 -19.70 -3.14
N SER A 192 -8.39 -20.71 -3.19
CA SER A 192 -8.22 -21.97 -2.46
C SER A 192 -8.44 -23.13 -3.41
N THR A 193 -7.35 -23.86 -3.71
CA THR A 193 -7.29 -25.19 -4.34
C THR A 193 -7.32 -25.29 -5.87
N THR A 194 -6.24 -24.86 -6.55
CA THR A 194 -5.81 -25.56 -7.78
C THR A 194 -4.28 -25.60 -7.88
N PRO A 195 -3.65 -26.78 -8.11
CA PRO A 195 -2.23 -26.88 -8.36
C PRO A 195 -1.86 -26.27 -9.71
N ILE A 196 -0.69 -25.64 -9.79
CA ILE A 196 -0.09 -25.15 -11.04
C ILE A 196 0.23 -26.36 -11.93
N GLU A 197 -0.50 -26.52 -13.03
CA GLU A 197 -0.09 -27.43 -14.10
C GLU A 197 1.16 -26.88 -14.79
N THR A 198 2.17 -27.75 -14.88
CA THR A 198 3.41 -27.49 -15.61
C THR A 198 3.18 -27.84 -17.08
N THR A 199 3.06 -26.83 -17.93
CA THR A 199 3.14 -27.05 -19.39
C THR A 199 4.59 -26.87 -19.82
N SER A 200 5.16 -27.96 -20.32
CA SER A 200 6.46 -28.00 -20.98
C SER A 200 6.33 -27.45 -22.40
N LEU A 201 7.28 -26.60 -22.78
CA LEU A 201 8.10 -26.67 -24.00
C LEU A 201 9.25 -25.65 -23.88
#